data_AF-A0A383E7C5-F1
#
_entry.id   AF-A0A383E7C5-F1
#
_cell.length_a   1.000
_cell.length_b   1.000
_cell.length_c   1.000
_cell.angle_alpha   90.00
_cell.angle_beta   90.00
_cell.angle_gamma   90.00
#
_symmetry.space_group_name_H-M   'P 1'
#
loop_
_entity.id
_entity.type
_entity.pdbx_description
1 polymer ?
#
loop_
_entity_poly.entity_id
_entity_poly.type
_entity_poly.pdbx_seq_one_letter_code
_entity_poly.pdbx_strand_id
1 'polypeptide(L)' 'MGIIAGIGNIYFVYQFLKKLVTPFNKTKAFELGIVDETGKILKRRRDLETSEEKDAYNLSDTLIWNIKKLMGKIPGG' A
#
# COMPACT_ATOMS: atom_id res chain seq x y z
N MET A 1 6.89 -4.67 30.66
CA MET A 1 5.78 -4.23 29.77
C MET A 1 6.14 -2.87 29.16
N GLY A 2 7.05 -2.80 28.19
CA GLY A 2 7.43 -1.51 27.59
C GLY A 2 8.41 -1.66 26.42
N ILE A 3 9.41 -2.52 26.58
CA ILE A 3 10.44 -2.75 25.55
C ILE A 3 9.85 -3.53 24.35
N ILE A 4 8.98 -4.53 24.61
CA ILE A 4 8.31 -5.32 23.55
C ILE A 4 7.36 -4.45 22.72
N ALA A 5 6.66 -3.49 23.34
CA ALA A 5 5.80 -2.55 22.64
C ALA A 5 6.63 -1.58 21.76
N GLY A 6 7.79 -1.15 22.24
CA GLY A 6 8.74 -0.33 21.46
C GLY A 6 9.27 -1.05 20.22
N ILE A 7 9.69 -2.30 20.36
CA ILE A 7 10.22 -3.10 19.23
C ILE A 7 9.12 -3.41 18.21
N GLY A 8 7.90 -3.75 18.67
CA GLY A 8 6.75 -3.96 17.80
C GLY A 8 6.38 -2.71 16.99
N ASN A 9 6.43 -1.53 17.62
CA ASN A 9 6.16 -0.26 16.94
C ASN A 9 7.24 0.08 15.89
N ILE A 10 8.52 -0.10 16.23
CA ILE A 10 9.62 0.14 15.28
C ILE A 10 9.52 -0.81 14.08
N TYR A 11 9.21 -2.08 14.31
CA TYR A 11 9.00 -3.05 13.25
C TYR A 11 7.82 -2.64 12.34
N PHE A 12 6.69 -2.21 12.94
CA PHE A 12 5.53 -1.74 12.19
C PHE A 12 5.85 -0.51 11.33
N VAL A 13 6.53 0.49 11.90
CA VAL A 13 6.96 1.70 11.18
C VAL A 13 7.94 1.37 10.06
N TYR A 14 8.90 0.47 10.30
CA TYR A 14 9.82 0.00 9.26
C TYR A 14 9.08 -0.73 8.13
N GLN A 15 8.14 -1.63 8.45
CA GLN A 15 7.35 -2.33 7.45
C GLN A 15 6.44 -1.37 6.66
N PHE A 16 5.89 -0.35 7.34
CA PHE A 16 5.10 0.70 6.74
C PHE A 16 5.92 1.57 5.77
N LEU A 17 7.07 2.07 6.21
CA LEU A 17 8.01 2.81 5.37
C LEU A 17 8.47 1.96 4.19
N LYS A 18 8.84 0.70 4.42
CA LYS A 18 9.22 -0.23 3.35
C LYS A 18 8.11 -0.38 2.32
N LYS A 19 6.85 -0.58 2.75
CA LYS A 19 5.69 -0.64 1.83
C LYS A 19 5.46 0.67 1.07
N LEU A 20 5.75 1.81 1.70
CA LEU A 20 5.58 3.14 1.12
C LEU A 20 6.63 3.45 0.05
N VAL A 21 7.89 3.03 0.24
CA VAL A 21 8.94 3.13 -0.79
C VAL A 21 8.88 1.99 -1.82
N THR A 22 8.20 0.88 -1.51
CA THR A 22 8.06 -0.25 -2.45
C THR A 22 7.23 0.14 -3.67
N PRO A 23 7.71 -0.11 -4.90
CA PRO A 23 7.00 0.23 -6.13
C PRO A 23 5.67 -0.55 -6.27
N PHE A 24 4.68 0.03 -6.96
CA PHE A 24 3.33 -0.55 -7.03
C PHE A 24 3.35 -1.91 -7.74
N ASN A 25 4.28 -2.05 -8.70
CA ASN A 25 4.53 -3.26 -9.47
C ASN A 25 4.88 -4.52 -8.65
N LYS A 26 5.18 -4.38 -7.36
CA LYS A 26 5.50 -5.49 -6.44
C LYS A 26 4.41 -5.77 -5.40
N THR A 27 3.26 -5.11 -5.51
CA THR A 27 2.13 -5.35 -4.61
C THR A 27 1.19 -6.38 -5.22
N LYS A 28 0.58 -7.24 -4.39
CA LYS A 28 -0.42 -8.21 -4.85
C LYS A 28 -1.58 -7.57 -5.62
N ALA A 29 -1.92 -6.32 -5.28
CA ALA A 29 -2.95 -5.58 -6.00
C ALA A 29 -2.54 -5.23 -7.45
N PHE A 30 -1.25 -5.09 -7.73
CA PHE A 30 -0.74 -4.93 -9.10
C PHE A 30 -0.72 -6.27 -9.84
N GLU A 31 -0.29 -7.35 -9.16
CA GLU A 31 -0.35 -8.71 -9.73
C GLU A 31 -1.79 -9.12 -10.09
N LEU A 32 -2.76 -8.72 -9.27
CA LEU A 32 -4.19 -8.94 -9.51
C LEU A 32 -4.83 -7.91 -10.46
N GLY A 33 -4.05 -6.96 -11.01
CA GLY A 33 -4.54 -5.95 -11.94
C GLY A 33 -5.53 -4.93 -11.35
N ILE A 34 -5.59 -4.81 -10.03
CA ILE A 34 -6.45 -3.85 -9.32
C ILE A 34 -5.88 -2.44 -9.41
N VAL A 35 -4.55 -2.33 -9.41
CA VAL A 35 -3.82 -1.06 -9.47
C VAL A 35 -2.73 -1.10 -10.54
N ASP A 36 -2.57 0.02 -11.24
CA ASP A 36 -1.54 0.24 -12.25
C ASP A 36 -0.18 0.61 -11.63
N GLU A 37 0.89 0.62 -12.43
CA GLU A 37 2.27 0.94 -12.02
C GLU A 37 2.41 2.35 -11.42
N THR A 38 1.49 3.24 -11.79
CA THR A 38 1.37 4.63 -11.33
C THR A 38 0.46 4.79 -10.10
N GLY A 39 -0.12 3.71 -9.59
CA GLY A 39 -1.10 3.74 -8.50
C GLY A 39 -2.53 4.05 -8.98
N LYS A 40 -2.80 4.06 -10.29
CA LYS A 40 -4.16 4.26 -10.82
C LYS A 40 -5.01 3.01 -10.51
N ILE A 41 -6.13 3.21 -9.82
CA ILE A 41 -7.05 2.11 -9.50
C ILE A 41 -7.81 1.75 -10.77
N LEU A 42 -7.63 0.52 -11.26
CA LEU A 42 -8.27 -0.01 -12.46
C LEU A 42 -9.60 -0.70 -12.13
N LYS A 43 -9.63 -1.45 -11.02
CA LYS A 43 -10.85 -2.05 -10.46
C LYS A 43 -11.20 -1.40 -9.14
N ARG A 44 -12.43 -0.88 -9.01
CA ARG A 44 -12.87 -0.33 -7.73
C ARG A 44 -13.26 -1.46 -6.79
N ARG A 45 -13.20 -1.20 -5.48
CA ARG A 45 -13.57 -2.16 -4.42
C ARG A 45 -14.96 -2.80 -4.57
N ARG A 46 -15.87 -2.13 -5.29
CA ARG A 46 -17.23 -2.59 -5.59
C ARG A 46 -17.27 -3.68 -6.67
N ASP A 47 -16.26 -3.73 -7.51
CA ASP A 47 -16.12 -4.63 -8.65
C ASP A 47 -15.18 -5.82 -8.33
N LEU A 48 -14.72 -5.93 -7.08
CA LEU A 48 -13.88 -7.02 -6.61
C LEU A 48 -14.76 -8.18 -6.14
N GLU A 49 -14.69 -9.29 -6.86
CA GLU A 49 -15.56 -10.46 -6.66
C GLU A 49 -14.88 -11.49 -5.75
N THR A 50 -13.55 -11.62 -5.84
CA THR A 50 -12.81 -12.64 -5.08
C THR A 50 -12.34 -12.13 -3.72
N SER A 51 -12.26 -13.03 -2.73
CA SER A 51 -11.73 -12.71 -1.40
C SER A 51 -10.28 -12.24 -1.48
N GLU A 52 -9.49 -12.79 -2.40
CA GLU A 52 -8.09 -12.40 -2.63
C GLU A 52 -7.96 -10.97 -3.14
N GLU A 53 -8.87 -10.52 -4.00
CA GLU A 53 -8.93 -9.13 -4.44
C GLU A 53 -9.28 -8.18 -3.29
N LYS A 54 -10.23 -8.58 -2.44
CA LYS A 54 -10.64 -7.80 -1.26
C LYS A 54 -9.53 -7.72 -0.20
N ASP A 55 -8.74 -8.77 -0.05
CA ASP A 55 -7.57 -8.80 0.83
C ASP A 55 -6.42 -7.95 0.28
N ALA A 56 -6.19 -8.01 -1.03
CA ALA A 56 -5.14 -7.23 -1.70
C ALA A 56 -5.47 -5.74 -1.79
N TYR A 57 -6.74 -5.36 -1.73
CA TYR A 57 -7.18 -3.97 -1.78
C TYR A 57 -7.92 -3.53 -0.51
N ASN A 58 -7.14 -3.21 0.51
CA ASN A 58 -7.63 -2.71 1.79
C ASN A 58 -7.46 -1.19 1.94
N LEU A 59 -8.10 -0.64 2.98
CA LEU A 59 -8.07 0.80 3.28
C LEU A 59 -6.63 1.29 3.51
N SER A 60 -5.81 0.47 4.16
CA SER A 60 -4.39 0.71 4.40
C SER A 60 -3.60 0.86 3.09
N ASP A 61 -3.86 0.00 2.09
CA ASP A 61 -3.22 0.10 0.78
C ASP A 61 -3.62 1.38 0.06
N THR A 62 -4.90 1.76 0.14
CA THR A 62 -5.38 3.02 -0.43
C THR A 62 -4.67 4.24 0.19
N LEU A 63 -4.45 4.23 1.51
CA LEU A 63 -3.69 5.27 2.20
C LEU A 63 -2.23 5.30 1.74
N ILE A 64 -1.56 4.15 1.72
CA ILE A 64 -0.17 4.05 1.24
C ILE A 64 -0.05 4.57 -0.20
N TRP A 65 -1.02 4.25 -1.05
CA TRP A 65 -1.04 4.67 -2.45
C TRP A 65 -1.30 6.17 -2.61
N ASN A 66 -2.18 6.75 -1.80
CA ASN A 66 -2.41 8.19 -1.79
C ASN A 66 -1.19 8.95 -1.28
N ILE A 67 -0.54 8.47 -0.22
CA ILE A 67 0.71 9.06 0.28
C ILE A 67 1.80 8.96 -0.80
N LYS A 68 1.92 7.81 -1.45
CA LYS A 68 2.90 7.61 -2.52
C LYS A 68 2.62 8.47 -3.76
N LYS A 69 1.35 8.67 -4.14
CA LYS A 69 0.97 9.64 -5.18
C LYS A 69 1.27 11.07 -4.76
N LEU A 70 1.07 11.41 -3.49
CA LEU A 70 1.41 12.72 -2.96
C LEU A 70 2.92 12.95 -3.05
N MET A 71 3.75 11.96 -2.69
CA MET A 71 5.20 12.01 -2.86
C MET A 71 5.61 12.12 -4.34
N GLY A 72 5.02 11.32 -5.23
CA GLY A 72 5.30 11.43 -6.67
C GLY A 72 4.80 12.72 -7.33
N LYS A 73 3.88 13.44 -6.68
CA LYS A 73 3.40 14.76 -7.11
C LYS A 73 4.14 15.92 -6.46
N ILE A 74 4.91 15.72 -5.40
CA ILE A 74 5.80 16.74 -4.85
C ILE A 74 7.02 16.76 -5.78
N PRO A 75 7.15 17.76 -6.68
CA PRO A 75 8.33 17.91 -7.48
C PRO A 75 9.35 18.61 -6.58
N GLY A 76 10.22 17.84 -5.92
CA GLY A 76 11.08 18.41 -4.88
C GLY A 76 12.15 17.45 -4.37
N GLY A 77 12.85 16.77 -5.28
CA GLY A 77 14.02 15.92 -5.02
C GLY A 77 13.96 14.62 -5.78
#